data_AF-A0A3B9EFP7-F1
#
_entry.id   AF-A0A3B9EFP7-F1
#
_cell.length_a   1.000
_cell.length_b   1.000
_cell.length_c   1.000
_cell.angle_alpha   90.00
_cell.angle_beta   90.00
_cell.angle_gamma   90.00
#
_symmetry.space_group_name_H-M   'P 1'
#
loop_
_entity.id
_entity.type
_entity.pdbx_description
1 polymer ?
#
loop_
_entity_poly.entity_id
_entity_poly.type
_entity_poly.pdbx_seq_one_letter_code
_entity_poly.pdbx_strand_id
1 'polypeptide(L)'
;MTQSPAPSAPVRFSDEEVERYARQLVLSEVGGPGQQALKRARVLIVGMGGVGNPAALYLAAAGVGTLGLVDDDTVALSNLQRQIAFTTEDAGRSKVEAGAERLNALNPHVTVQTFNQRVTPDSAAALMQGFDLALDGTDDFETRLAVNAACVAAGKPLVSGALGRWSGQVSVFAGRPCYQCLVPEIPPDAETCARVGVVGALAGVIGAMAAL
;
A
#
# COMPACT_ATOMS: atom_id res chain seq x y z
N MET A 1 13.84 -32.93 5.37
CA MET A 1 14.35 -32.37 4.10
C MET A 1 13.15 -31.92 3.29
N THR A 2 12.68 -30.69 3.51
CA THR A 2 11.57 -30.10 2.75
C THR A 2 12.14 -29.62 1.41
N GLN A 3 11.75 -30.25 0.32
CA GLN A 3 12.12 -29.81 -1.03
C GLN A 3 11.57 -28.40 -1.25
N SER A 4 12.44 -27.46 -1.63
CA SER A 4 12.02 -26.17 -2.15
C SER A 4 11.13 -26.38 -3.37
N PRO A 5 10.00 -25.67 -3.50
CA PRO A 5 9.14 -25.79 -4.68
C PRO A 5 9.94 -25.41 -5.94
N ALA A 6 9.68 -26.11 -7.04
CA ALA A 6 10.29 -25.81 -8.33
C ALA A 6 10.02 -24.34 -8.72
N PRO A 7 10.99 -23.63 -9.31
CA PRO A 7 10.78 -22.25 -9.72
C PRO A 7 9.66 -22.17 -10.76
N SER A 8 8.67 -21.31 -10.50
CA SER A 8 7.63 -20.95 -11.47
C SER A 8 8.28 -20.49 -12.79
N ALA A 9 7.66 -20.81 -13.93
CA ALA A 9 8.15 -20.38 -15.24
C ALA A 9 8.50 -18.88 -15.27
N PRO A 10 9.59 -18.48 -15.95
CA PRO A 10 10.05 -17.10 -15.94
C PRO A 10 8.98 -16.18 -16.53
N VAL A 11 8.55 -15.19 -15.73
CA VAL A 11 7.63 -14.15 -16.16
C VAL A 11 8.32 -13.35 -17.27
N ARG A 12 7.71 -13.30 -18.45
CA ARG A 12 8.20 -12.51 -19.58
C ARG A 12 7.54 -11.13 -19.59
N PHE A 13 8.26 -10.16 -20.13
CA PHE A 13 7.75 -8.82 -20.40
C PHE A 13 7.32 -8.75 -21.87
N SER A 14 6.22 -8.05 -22.14
CA SER A 14 5.94 -7.56 -23.49
C SER A 14 6.91 -6.44 -23.85
N ASP A 15 6.99 -6.08 -25.14
CA ASP A 15 7.79 -4.94 -25.59
C ASP A 15 7.34 -3.63 -24.92
N GLU A 16 6.02 -3.46 -24.72
CA GLU A 16 5.45 -2.31 -24.00
C GLU A 16 5.91 -2.26 -22.53
N GLU A 17 5.99 -3.40 -21.85
CA GLU A 17 6.49 -3.48 -20.47
C GLU A 17 7.99 -3.20 -20.41
N VAL A 18 8.77 -3.67 -21.39
CA VAL A 18 10.20 -3.36 -21.49
C VAL A 18 10.40 -1.85 -21.66
N GLU A 19 9.64 -1.21 -22.55
CA GLU A 19 9.70 0.24 -22.74
C GLU A 19 9.28 1.00 -21.48
N ARG A 20 8.16 0.62 -20.85
CA ARG A 20 7.65 1.25 -19.63
C ARG A 20 8.62 1.17 -18.47
N TYR A 21 9.21 -0.01 -18.23
CA TYR A 21 10.09 -0.25 -17.08
C TYR A 21 11.56 -0.05 -17.40
N ALA A 22 11.91 0.46 -18.59
CA ALA A 22 13.29 0.60 -19.06
C ALA A 22 14.22 1.29 -18.04
N ARG A 23 13.72 2.29 -17.30
CA ARG A 23 14.52 3.02 -16.29
C ARG A 23 14.77 2.24 -15.01
N GLN A 24 13.91 1.27 -14.67
CA GLN A 24 14.11 0.37 -13.54
C GLN A 24 14.97 -0.82 -13.95
N LEU A 25 14.78 -1.34 -15.16
CA LEU A 25 15.55 -2.47 -15.71
C LEU A 25 17.06 -2.19 -15.82
N VAL A 26 17.48 -0.94 -15.95
CA VAL A 26 18.91 -0.56 -16.00
C VAL A 26 19.56 -0.44 -14.62
N LEU A 27 18.77 -0.41 -13.53
CA LEU A 27 19.33 -0.38 -12.17
C LEU A 27 19.86 -1.76 -11.81
N SER A 28 21.12 -1.85 -11.37
CA SER A 28 21.78 -3.11 -11.02
C SER A 28 21.04 -3.92 -9.95
N GLU A 29 20.42 -3.23 -9.00
CA GLU A 29 19.70 -3.77 -7.85
C GLU A 29 18.31 -4.31 -8.24
N VAL A 30 17.76 -3.83 -9.36
CA VAL A 30 16.47 -4.27 -9.88
C VAL A 30 16.70 -5.23 -11.05
N GLY A 31 17.16 -4.73 -12.20
CA GLY A 31 17.37 -5.53 -13.39
C GLY A 31 16.13 -6.30 -13.85
N GLY A 32 16.32 -7.21 -14.80
CA GLY A 32 15.27 -8.14 -15.22
C GLY A 32 14.70 -8.98 -14.06
N PRO A 33 15.54 -9.62 -13.21
CA PRO A 33 15.05 -10.45 -12.11
C PRO A 33 14.20 -9.70 -11.07
N GLY A 34 14.62 -8.49 -10.68
CA GLY A 34 13.88 -7.66 -9.73
C GLY A 34 12.57 -7.14 -10.32
N GLN A 35 12.57 -6.70 -11.58
CA GLN A 35 11.32 -6.33 -12.24
C GLN A 35 10.35 -7.51 -12.36
N GLN A 36 10.86 -8.72 -12.59
CA GLN A 36 10.03 -9.93 -12.60
C GLN A 36 9.50 -10.27 -11.20
N ALA A 37 10.26 -9.95 -10.14
CA ALA A 37 9.80 -10.09 -8.77
C ALA A 37 8.67 -9.09 -8.46
N LEU A 38 8.81 -7.83 -8.85
CA LEU A 38 7.73 -6.82 -8.75
C LEU A 38 6.47 -7.29 -9.47
N LYS A 39 6.61 -7.76 -10.72
CA LYS A 39 5.47 -8.26 -11.52
C LYS A 39 4.78 -9.50 -10.92
N ARG A 40 5.45 -10.26 -10.06
CA ARG A 40 4.82 -11.37 -9.31
C ARG A 40 4.23 -10.93 -7.97
N ALA A 41 4.71 -9.83 -7.41
CA ALA A 41 4.35 -9.40 -6.07
C ALA A 41 2.89 -8.95 -6.00
N ARG A 42 2.27 -9.26 -4.86
CA ARG A 42 0.91 -8.89 -4.51
C ARG A 42 0.95 -8.05 -3.24
N VAL A 43 0.62 -6.78 -3.32
CA VAL A 43 0.67 -5.85 -2.18
C VAL A 43 -0.74 -5.47 -1.75
N LEU A 44 -1.06 -5.65 -0.47
CA LEU A 44 -2.29 -5.12 0.14
C LEU A 44 -2.03 -3.70 0.64
N ILE A 45 -2.80 -2.72 0.19
CA ILE A 45 -2.75 -1.33 0.65
C ILE A 45 -3.99 -1.07 1.49
N VAL A 46 -3.79 -0.83 2.78
CA VAL A 46 -4.87 -0.55 3.74
C VAL A 46 -4.92 0.95 4.00
N GLY A 47 -6.03 1.58 3.61
CA GLY A 47 -6.25 3.01 3.63
C GLY A 47 -5.75 3.70 2.35
N MET A 48 -6.68 4.11 1.49
CA MET A 48 -6.46 4.96 0.32
C MET A 48 -6.48 6.46 0.68
N GLY A 49 -5.87 6.77 1.83
CA GLY A 49 -5.72 8.11 2.39
C GLY A 49 -4.42 8.80 1.97
N GLY A 50 -3.91 9.72 2.80
CA GLY A 50 -2.73 10.53 2.44
C GLY A 50 -1.44 9.73 2.19
N VAL A 51 -1.26 8.57 2.83
CA VAL A 51 -0.09 7.70 2.63
C VAL A 51 -0.33 6.66 1.54
N GLY A 52 -1.42 5.89 1.65
CA GLY A 52 -1.67 4.79 0.72
C GLY A 52 -1.94 5.25 -0.71
N ASN A 53 -2.51 6.45 -0.89
CA ASN A 53 -2.79 7.03 -2.20
C ASN A 53 -1.51 7.29 -3.05
N PRO A 54 -0.51 8.06 -2.58
CA PRO A 54 0.77 8.17 -3.28
C PRO A 54 1.53 6.84 -3.35
N ALA A 55 1.48 6.00 -2.32
CA ALA A 55 2.15 4.70 -2.36
C ALA A 55 1.60 3.80 -3.49
N ALA A 56 0.28 3.75 -3.65
CA ALA A 56 -0.38 2.98 -4.70
C ALA A 56 0.02 3.46 -6.10
N LEU A 57 0.12 4.78 -6.31
CA LEU A 57 0.59 5.35 -7.58
C LEU A 57 2.01 4.89 -7.92
N TYR A 58 2.94 4.95 -6.96
CA TYR A 58 4.32 4.53 -7.18
C TYR A 58 4.46 3.02 -7.38
N LEU A 59 3.75 2.20 -6.60
CA LEU A 59 3.77 0.73 -6.75
C LEU A 59 3.16 0.31 -8.10
N ALA A 60 2.07 0.95 -8.54
CA ALA A 60 1.49 0.70 -9.85
C ALA A 60 2.45 1.11 -10.97
N ALA A 61 3.07 2.30 -10.88
CA ALA A 61 4.06 2.76 -11.85
C ALA A 61 5.31 1.85 -11.90
N ALA A 62 5.69 1.25 -10.77
CA ALA A 62 6.78 0.27 -10.66
C ALA A 62 6.44 -1.11 -11.23
N GLY A 63 5.17 -1.36 -11.59
CA GLY A 63 4.76 -2.63 -12.17
C GLY A 63 4.64 -3.76 -11.15
N VAL A 64 4.24 -3.44 -9.91
CA VAL A 64 3.79 -4.46 -8.96
C VAL A 64 2.62 -5.22 -9.56
N GLY A 65 2.69 -6.55 -9.58
CA GLY A 65 1.75 -7.40 -10.33
C GLY A 65 0.31 -7.27 -9.88
N THR A 66 0.07 -7.22 -8.57
CA THR A 66 -1.26 -7.06 -8.00
C THR A 66 -1.27 -6.07 -6.84
N LEU A 67 -2.21 -5.12 -6.88
CA LEU A 67 -2.49 -4.19 -5.79
C LEU A 67 -3.90 -4.43 -5.26
N GLY A 68 -4.02 -4.78 -3.98
CA GLY A 68 -5.29 -4.82 -3.27
C GLY A 68 -5.53 -3.50 -2.55
N LEU A 69 -6.60 -2.78 -2.86
CA LEU A 69 -6.95 -1.51 -2.22
C LEU A 69 -8.08 -1.73 -1.22
N VAL A 70 -7.87 -1.38 0.05
CA VAL A 70 -8.88 -1.50 1.11
C VAL A 70 -9.14 -0.14 1.72
N ASP A 71 -10.39 0.34 1.62
CA ASP A 71 -10.86 1.58 2.23
C ASP A 71 -12.40 1.58 2.19
N ASP A 72 -13.05 2.02 3.27
CA ASP A 72 -14.51 2.11 3.39
C ASP A 72 -15.07 3.52 3.12
N ASP A 73 -14.22 4.51 2.92
CA ASP A 73 -14.64 5.89 2.68
C ASP A 73 -14.94 6.19 1.22
N THR A 74 -15.60 7.33 1.04
CA THR A 74 -15.72 8.03 -0.24
C THR A 74 -14.76 9.22 -0.34
N VAL A 75 -14.45 9.66 -1.55
CA VAL A 75 -13.61 10.82 -1.79
C VAL A 75 -14.35 12.09 -1.33
N ALA A 76 -13.70 12.91 -0.50
CA ALA A 76 -14.23 14.20 -0.06
C ALA A 76 -13.35 15.36 -0.55
N LEU A 77 -13.95 16.53 -0.79
CA LEU A 77 -13.22 17.74 -1.21
C LEU A 77 -12.05 18.09 -0.25
N SER A 78 -12.27 17.94 1.05
CA SER A 78 -11.26 18.19 2.10
C SER A 78 -10.06 17.22 2.05
N ASN A 79 -10.17 16.12 1.30
CA ASN A 79 -9.12 15.12 1.16
C ASN A 79 -8.16 15.45 0.00
N LEU A 80 -8.61 16.21 -1.00
CA LEU A 80 -7.88 16.44 -2.26
C LEU A 80 -6.56 17.20 -2.10
N GLN A 81 -6.38 17.92 -0.99
CA GLN A 81 -5.10 18.59 -0.69
C GLN A 81 -3.94 17.60 -0.46
N ARG A 82 -4.22 16.32 -0.19
CA ARG A 82 -3.20 15.29 0.10
C ARG A 82 -3.43 13.92 -0.57
N GLN A 83 -4.61 13.67 -1.14
CA GLN A 83 -4.95 12.41 -1.81
C GLN A 83 -4.90 12.60 -3.33
N ILE A 84 -3.67 12.66 -3.85
CA ILE A 84 -3.33 13.16 -5.20
C ILE A 84 -3.72 12.24 -6.36
N ALA A 85 -4.16 11.00 -6.09
CA ALA A 85 -4.72 10.09 -7.09
C ALA A 85 -6.17 10.46 -7.45
N PHE A 86 -6.85 11.29 -6.64
CA PHE A 86 -8.23 11.70 -6.84
C PHE A 86 -8.34 13.12 -7.37
N THR A 87 -9.47 13.42 -8.00
CA THR A 87 -9.81 14.72 -8.55
C THR A 87 -11.10 15.26 -7.92
N THR A 88 -11.44 16.51 -8.24
CA THR A 88 -12.72 17.11 -7.80
C THR A 88 -13.93 16.35 -8.33
N GLU A 89 -13.82 15.74 -9.51
CA GLU A 89 -14.90 14.96 -10.13
C GLU A 89 -15.16 13.64 -9.38
N ASP A 90 -14.20 13.17 -8.59
CA ASP A 90 -14.34 11.94 -7.82
C ASP A 90 -15.13 12.10 -6.53
N ALA A 91 -15.50 13.33 -6.14
CA ALA A 91 -16.20 13.59 -4.88
C ALA A 91 -17.47 12.74 -4.73
N GLY A 92 -17.57 12.01 -3.62
CA GLY A 92 -18.66 11.08 -3.31
C GLY A 92 -18.50 9.66 -3.87
N ARG A 93 -17.52 9.40 -4.74
CA ARG A 93 -17.20 8.05 -5.22
C ARG A 93 -16.44 7.26 -4.16
N SER A 94 -16.54 5.93 -4.19
CA SER A 94 -15.69 5.06 -3.37
C SER A 94 -14.21 5.33 -3.66
N LYS A 95 -13.39 5.48 -2.61
CA LYS A 95 -11.95 5.69 -2.75
C LYS A 95 -11.26 4.52 -3.46
N VAL A 96 -11.68 3.28 -3.18
CA VAL A 96 -11.06 2.10 -3.81
C VAL A 96 -11.40 1.99 -5.28
N GLU A 97 -12.63 2.36 -5.69
CA GLU A 97 -13.05 2.32 -7.10
C GLU A 97 -12.39 3.43 -7.93
N ALA A 98 -12.43 4.67 -7.45
CA ALA A 98 -11.74 5.80 -8.08
C ALA A 98 -10.22 5.56 -8.12
N GLY A 99 -9.66 4.96 -7.06
CA GLY A 99 -8.28 4.55 -7.00
C GLY A 99 -7.94 3.52 -8.07
N ALA A 100 -8.73 2.46 -8.19
CA ALA A 100 -8.50 1.42 -9.19
C ALA A 100 -8.57 1.96 -10.62
N GLU A 101 -9.53 2.82 -10.93
CA GLU A 101 -9.60 3.50 -12.23
C GLU A 101 -8.31 4.30 -12.51
N ARG A 102 -7.86 5.09 -11.53
CA ARG A 102 -6.64 5.88 -11.67
C ARG A 102 -5.39 5.01 -11.87
N LEU A 103 -5.25 3.93 -11.11
CA LEU A 103 -4.10 3.03 -11.21
C LEU A 103 -4.09 2.27 -12.54
N ASN A 104 -5.26 1.80 -13.01
CA ASN A 104 -5.38 1.14 -14.30
C ASN A 104 -5.07 2.09 -15.47
N ALA A 105 -5.51 3.35 -15.38
CA ALA A 105 -5.17 4.38 -16.36
C ALA A 105 -3.67 4.70 -16.36
N LEU A 106 -3.01 4.63 -15.20
CA LEU A 106 -1.56 4.84 -15.07
C LEU A 106 -0.75 3.66 -15.65
N ASN A 107 -1.14 2.43 -15.31
CA ASN A 107 -0.46 1.22 -15.75
C ASN A 107 -1.44 0.04 -15.94
N PRO A 108 -1.85 -0.27 -17.18
CA PRO A 108 -2.82 -1.33 -17.46
C PRO A 108 -2.25 -2.75 -17.29
N HIS A 109 -0.95 -2.90 -17.00
CA HIS A 109 -0.33 -4.21 -16.74
C HIS A 109 -0.47 -4.66 -15.28
N VAL A 110 -0.97 -3.79 -14.40
CA VAL A 110 -1.17 -4.06 -12.96
C VAL A 110 -2.59 -4.55 -12.73
N THR A 111 -2.73 -5.66 -12.00
CA THR A 111 -4.05 -6.12 -11.55
C THR A 111 -4.45 -5.36 -10.28
N VAL A 112 -5.57 -4.64 -10.31
CA VAL A 112 -6.09 -3.94 -9.13
C VAL A 112 -7.32 -4.66 -8.58
N GLN A 113 -7.31 -4.99 -7.29
CA GLN A 113 -8.43 -5.58 -6.57
C GLN A 113 -8.95 -4.57 -5.54
N THR A 114 -10.26 -4.37 -5.46
CA THR A 114 -10.87 -3.40 -4.56
C THR A 114 -11.65 -4.10 -3.45
N PHE A 115 -11.51 -3.59 -2.23
CA PHE A 115 -12.21 -4.05 -1.04
C PHE A 115 -12.82 -2.84 -0.34
N ASN A 116 -14.05 -2.51 -0.70
CA ASN A 116 -14.79 -1.40 -0.09
C ASN A 116 -15.40 -1.85 1.25
N GLN A 117 -14.55 -1.94 2.28
CA GLN A 117 -14.94 -2.41 3.62
C GLN A 117 -14.00 -1.88 4.70
N ARG A 118 -14.52 -1.72 5.91
CA ARG A 118 -13.73 -1.44 7.11
C ARG A 118 -12.91 -2.69 7.45
N VAL A 119 -11.66 -2.50 7.81
CA VAL A 119 -10.81 -3.61 8.27
C VAL A 119 -11.13 -3.94 9.73
N THR A 120 -11.33 -5.23 9.98
CA THR A 120 -11.50 -5.85 11.30
C THR A 120 -10.42 -6.92 11.48
N PRO A 121 -10.20 -7.46 12.69
CA PRO A 121 -9.25 -8.57 12.88
C PRO A 121 -9.51 -9.75 11.94
N ASP A 122 -10.77 -10.14 11.76
CA ASP A 122 -11.15 -11.26 10.90
C ASP A 122 -10.95 -10.94 9.41
N SER A 123 -11.36 -9.74 8.97
CA SER A 123 -11.19 -9.37 7.57
C SER A 123 -9.73 -9.12 7.21
N ALA A 124 -8.91 -8.58 8.12
CA ALA A 124 -7.46 -8.44 7.94
C ALA A 124 -6.79 -9.80 7.73
N ALA A 125 -7.14 -10.79 8.55
CA ALA A 125 -6.61 -12.16 8.42
C ALA A 125 -7.01 -12.80 7.09
N ALA A 126 -8.27 -12.65 6.67
CA ALA A 126 -8.76 -13.17 5.39
C ALA A 126 -8.07 -12.49 4.19
N LEU A 127 -8.00 -11.15 4.19
CA LEU A 127 -7.35 -10.38 3.13
C LEU A 127 -5.88 -10.79 2.96
N MET A 128 -5.13 -10.86 4.06
CA MET A 128 -3.69 -11.17 4.02
C MET A 128 -3.35 -12.54 3.44
N GLN A 129 -4.29 -13.49 3.35
CA GLN A 129 -4.04 -14.76 2.66
C GLN A 129 -3.68 -14.55 1.18
N GLY A 130 -4.26 -13.52 0.55
CA GLY A 130 -4.09 -13.22 -0.87
C GLY A 130 -2.88 -12.34 -1.23
N PHE A 131 -2.12 -11.81 -0.28
CA PHE A 131 -1.07 -10.82 -0.56
C PHE A 131 0.27 -11.22 0.05
N ASP A 132 1.38 -10.78 -0.49
CA ASP A 132 2.72 -11.11 -0.02
C ASP A 132 3.17 -10.22 1.14
N LEU A 133 2.72 -8.96 1.14
CA LEU A 133 2.96 -7.97 2.19
C LEU A 133 1.79 -6.98 2.28
N ALA A 134 1.71 -6.26 3.40
CA ALA A 134 0.79 -5.15 3.58
C ALA A 134 1.53 -3.81 3.66
N LEU A 135 0.91 -2.77 3.12
CA LEU A 135 1.23 -1.37 3.36
C LEU A 135 0.04 -0.76 4.12
N ASP A 136 0.29 -0.35 5.35
CA ASP A 136 -0.66 0.35 6.20
C ASP A 136 -0.46 1.87 6.08
N GLY A 137 -1.44 2.52 5.47
CA GLY A 137 -1.53 3.97 5.34
C GLY A 137 -2.74 4.55 6.07
N THR A 138 -3.32 3.80 7.02
CA THR A 138 -4.50 4.21 7.79
C THR A 138 -4.16 5.26 8.84
N ASP A 139 -5.13 6.03 9.29
CA ASP A 139 -4.99 6.93 10.45
C ASP A 139 -5.72 6.42 11.70
N ASP A 140 -6.07 5.14 11.70
CA ASP A 140 -6.81 4.45 12.76
C ASP A 140 -5.95 3.38 13.45
N PHE A 141 -5.79 3.50 14.77
CA PHE A 141 -4.95 2.58 15.54
C PHE A 141 -5.54 1.16 15.60
N GLU A 142 -6.87 1.02 15.70
CA GLU A 142 -7.51 -0.29 15.75
C GLU A 142 -7.26 -1.08 14.47
N THR A 143 -7.46 -0.43 13.32
CA THR A 143 -7.15 -1.00 12.00
C THR A 143 -5.67 -1.37 11.89
N ARG A 144 -4.78 -0.47 12.30
CA ARG A 144 -3.33 -0.72 12.27
C ARG A 144 -2.92 -1.93 13.10
N LEU A 145 -3.47 -2.09 14.29
CA LEU A 145 -3.23 -3.25 15.16
C LEU A 145 -3.79 -4.55 14.54
N ALA A 146 -4.97 -4.51 13.93
CA ALA A 146 -5.56 -5.65 13.24
C ALA A 146 -4.70 -6.12 12.05
N VAL A 147 -4.24 -5.18 11.20
CA VAL A 147 -3.35 -5.48 10.07
C VAL A 147 -2.01 -6.03 10.55
N ASN A 148 -1.43 -5.43 11.60
CA ASN A 148 -0.20 -5.93 12.21
C ASN A 148 -0.36 -7.37 12.72
N ALA A 149 -1.43 -7.68 13.44
CA ALA A 149 -1.69 -9.02 13.94
C ALA A 149 -1.83 -10.04 12.79
N ALA A 150 -2.56 -9.68 11.73
CA ALA A 150 -2.70 -10.51 10.54
C ALA A 150 -1.35 -10.77 9.84
N CYS A 151 -0.51 -9.73 9.69
CA CYS A 151 0.82 -9.86 9.09
C CYS A 151 1.74 -10.77 9.92
N VAL A 152 1.77 -10.58 11.24
CA VAL A 152 2.56 -11.43 12.16
C VAL A 152 2.10 -12.88 12.10
N ALA A 153 0.78 -13.12 12.14
CA ALA A 153 0.22 -14.47 12.07
C ALA A 153 0.51 -15.17 10.73
N ALA A 154 0.49 -14.41 9.63
CA ALA A 154 0.78 -14.93 8.29
C ALA A 154 2.29 -15.04 8.00
N GLY A 155 3.17 -14.52 8.86
CA GLY A 155 4.61 -14.42 8.59
C GLY A 155 4.94 -13.48 7.43
N LYS A 156 4.13 -12.44 7.22
CA LYS A 156 4.24 -11.51 6.08
C LYS A 156 4.70 -10.12 6.54
N PRO A 157 5.46 -9.38 5.72
CA PRO A 157 5.91 -8.05 6.08
C PRO A 157 4.77 -7.04 6.15
N LEU A 158 4.91 -6.08 7.06
CA LEU A 158 4.10 -4.87 7.15
C LEU A 158 5.00 -3.65 6.93
N VAL A 159 4.69 -2.84 5.94
CA VAL A 159 5.21 -1.47 5.81
C VAL A 159 4.16 -0.54 6.41
N SER A 160 4.52 0.18 7.47
CA SER A 160 3.59 1.06 8.18
C SER A 160 4.02 2.51 8.03
N GLY A 161 3.14 3.33 7.46
CA GLY A 161 3.33 4.77 7.31
C GLY A 161 2.39 5.54 8.25
N ALA A 162 2.87 6.62 8.85
CA ALA A 162 2.06 7.48 9.72
C ALA A 162 2.40 8.95 9.49
N LEU A 163 1.40 9.81 9.68
CA LEU A 163 1.51 11.26 9.52
C LEU A 163 1.15 11.96 10.83
N GLY A 164 2.00 12.91 11.22
CA GLY A 164 1.68 13.98 12.16
C GLY A 164 1.56 15.32 11.41
N ARG A 165 1.51 16.43 12.17
CA ARG A 165 1.34 17.77 11.60
C ARG A 165 2.46 18.15 10.62
N TRP A 166 3.70 17.96 11.05
CA TRP A 166 4.94 18.28 10.30
C TRP A 166 5.96 17.14 10.31
N SER A 167 5.61 15.99 10.88
CA SER A 167 6.46 14.82 11.00
C SER A 167 5.76 13.62 10.37
N GLY A 168 6.54 12.72 9.80
CA GLY A 168 6.04 11.46 9.27
C GLY A 168 6.95 10.33 9.69
N GLN A 169 6.41 9.11 9.68
CA GLN A 169 7.15 7.92 10.04
C GLN A 169 6.87 6.84 9.00
N VAL A 170 7.91 6.08 8.66
CA VAL A 170 7.82 4.85 7.88
C VAL A 170 8.63 3.79 8.61
N SER A 171 8.10 2.59 8.73
CA SER A 171 8.80 1.45 9.33
C SER A 171 8.39 0.15 8.65
N VAL A 172 9.34 -0.78 8.55
CA VAL A 172 9.11 -2.12 8.00
C VAL A 172 9.21 -3.14 9.14
N PHE A 173 8.17 -3.97 9.28
CA PHE A 173 8.09 -5.02 10.28
C PHE A 173 7.95 -6.37 9.58
N ALA A 174 8.92 -7.27 9.78
CA ALA A 174 8.95 -8.61 9.17
C ALA A 174 8.96 -9.69 10.26
N GLY A 175 7.92 -9.72 11.09
CA GLY A 175 7.83 -10.61 12.27
C GLY A 175 8.00 -9.83 13.57
N ARG A 176 8.92 -10.26 14.43
CA ARG A 176 9.19 -9.61 15.73
C ARG A 176 10.58 -8.92 15.73
N PRO A 177 10.72 -7.71 16.29
CA PRO A 177 9.67 -6.85 16.86
C PRO A 177 8.65 -6.41 15.80
N CYS A 178 7.36 -6.39 16.17
CA CYS A 178 6.25 -5.97 15.29
C CYS A 178 5.78 -4.55 15.65
N TYR A 179 4.80 -4.01 14.92
CA TYR A 179 4.26 -2.69 15.23
C TYR A 179 3.74 -2.59 16.67
N GLN A 180 3.00 -3.60 17.13
CA GLN A 180 2.51 -3.64 18.51
C GLN A 180 3.62 -3.80 19.57
N CYS A 181 4.81 -4.28 19.19
CA CYS A 181 5.97 -4.25 20.10
C CYS A 181 6.47 -2.82 20.32
N LEU A 182 6.36 -1.96 19.31
CA LEU A 182 6.73 -0.54 19.37
C LEU A 182 5.62 0.32 20.00
N VAL A 183 4.37 0.01 19.70
CA VAL A 183 3.17 0.69 20.21
C VAL A 183 2.28 -0.36 20.91
N PRO A 184 2.55 -0.66 22.20
CA PRO A 184 1.86 -1.75 22.92
C PRO A 184 0.37 -1.53 23.08
N GLU A 185 -0.04 -0.29 23.30
CA GLU A 185 -1.42 0.13 23.53
C GLU A 185 -1.72 1.42 22.75
N ILE A 186 -2.99 1.64 22.45
CA ILE A 186 -3.44 2.87 21.77
C ILE A 186 -3.19 4.05 22.72
N PRO A 187 -2.44 5.08 22.29
CA PRO A 187 -2.22 6.26 23.12
C PRO A 187 -3.55 6.94 23.46
N PRO A 188 -3.81 7.30 24.74
CA PRO A 188 -5.07 7.93 25.14
C PRO A 188 -5.33 9.28 24.44
N ASP A 189 -4.26 9.99 24.08
CA ASP A 189 -4.30 11.29 23.39
C ASP A 189 -4.12 11.18 21.88
N ALA A 190 -4.35 10.00 21.29
CA ALA A 190 -4.23 9.78 19.85
C ALA A 190 -5.00 10.85 19.03
N GLU A 191 -4.24 11.66 18.28
CA GLU A 191 -4.76 12.69 17.39
C GLU A 191 -4.93 12.12 15.97
N THR A 192 -6.08 12.32 15.33
CA THR A 192 -6.27 12.00 13.91
C THR A 192 -5.83 13.15 13.02
N CYS A 193 -5.38 12.86 11.80
CA CYS A 193 -5.01 13.89 10.82
C CYS A 193 -6.14 14.91 10.57
N ALA A 194 -7.39 14.46 10.61
CA ALA A 194 -8.56 15.32 10.47
C ALA A 194 -8.69 16.34 11.62
N ARG A 195 -8.29 15.97 12.84
CA ARG A 195 -8.34 16.85 14.01
C ARG A 195 -7.22 17.88 14.02
N VAL A 196 -6.02 17.50 13.59
CA VAL A 196 -4.80 18.32 13.79
C VAL A 196 -4.30 19.05 12.56
N GLY A 197 -4.82 18.69 11.38
CA GLY A 197 -4.29 19.12 10.11
C GLY A 197 -2.99 18.40 9.73
N VAL A 198 -2.74 18.31 8.42
CA VAL A 198 -1.55 17.67 7.87
C VAL A 198 -1.15 18.37 6.57
N VAL A 199 0.15 18.52 6.36
CA VAL A 199 0.72 19.09 5.13
C VAL A 199 0.68 18.06 4.00
N GLY A 200 0.02 18.36 2.89
CA GLY A 200 -0.15 17.41 1.78
C GLY A 200 1.16 16.89 1.18
N ALA A 201 2.18 17.75 1.05
CA ALA A 201 3.49 17.33 0.55
C ALA A 201 4.16 16.26 1.44
N LEU A 202 3.97 16.34 2.76
CA LEU A 202 4.48 15.33 3.70
C LEU A 202 3.81 13.97 3.46
N ALA A 203 2.51 13.95 3.18
CA ALA A 203 1.77 12.74 2.83
C ALA A 203 2.37 12.07 1.58
N GLY A 204 2.70 12.87 0.55
CA GLY A 204 3.40 12.42 -0.64
C GLY A 204 4.78 11.82 -0.35
N VAL A 205 5.61 12.49 0.46
CA VAL A 205 6.95 12.00 0.84
C VAL A 205 6.86 10.65 1.56
N ILE A 206 5.97 10.55 2.56
CA ILE A 206 5.83 9.32 3.36
C ILE A 206 5.26 8.17 2.54
N GLY A 207 4.28 8.43 1.67
CA GLY A 207 3.76 7.40 0.78
C GLY A 207 4.78 6.94 -0.26
N ALA A 208 5.58 7.86 -0.82
CA ALA A 208 6.68 7.50 -1.71
C ALA A 208 7.75 6.67 -1.01
N MET A 209 8.11 7.03 0.24
CA MET A 209 9.02 6.24 1.06
C MET A 209 8.46 4.86 1.44
N ALA A 210 7.15 4.74 1.68
CA ALA A 210 6.51 3.47 1.98
C ALA A 210 6.42 2.54 0.75
N ALA A 211 6.47 3.10 -0.46
CA ALA A 211 6.48 2.34 -1.71
C ALA A 211 7.89 1.92 -2.16
N LEU A 212 8.94 2.53 -1.61
CA LEU A 212 10.34 2.28 -1.95
C LEU A 212 10.89 1.04 -1.24
#